data_AF-A0A354GWH0-F1
#
_entry.id   AF-A0A354GWH0-F1
#
_cell.length_a   1.000
_cell.length_b   1.000
_cell.length_c   1.000
_cell.angle_alpha   90.00
_cell.angle_beta   90.00
_cell.angle_gamma   90.00
#
_symmetry.space_group_name_H-M   'P 1'
#
loop_
_entity.id
_entity.type
_entity.pdbx_description
1 polymer ?
#
loop_
_entity_poly.entity_id
_entity_poly.type
_entity_poly.pdbx_seq_one_letter_code
_entity_poly.pdbx_strand_id
1 'polypeptide(L)'
;MGVLGYVLAAIGGLGSLVCFILVLIQMFQRGQTTLGVVCIVLIFCFGIGGLIAFIYGWMKHREWGITNVMYAWTGCIALSILGNALYFASSQPPIVPGR
;
A
#
# COMPACT_ATOMS: atom_id res chain seq x y z
N MET A 1 15.31 8.69 16.62
CA MET A 1 14.85 7.38 16.11
C MET A 1 13.32 7.28 15.92
N GLY A 2 12.46 7.95 16.72
CA GLY A 2 11.01 7.92 16.51
C GLY A 2 10.48 8.73 15.31
N VAL A 3 11.11 9.86 14.98
CA VAL A 3 10.68 10.76 13.89
C VAL A 3 10.81 10.10 12.51
N LEU A 4 11.85 9.30 12.29
CA LEU A 4 12.06 8.60 11.01
C LEU A 4 10.93 7.59 10.74
N GLY A 5 10.57 6.78 11.74
CA GLY A 5 9.45 5.83 11.64
C GLY A 5 8.11 6.52 11.41
N TYR A 6 7.87 7.66 12.08
CA TYR A 6 6.65 8.44 11.90
C TYR A 6 6.52 9.04 10.49
N VAL A 7 7.62 9.54 9.95
CA VAL A 7 7.69 10.10 8.58
C VAL A 7 7.52 9.00 7.53
N LEU A 8 8.17 7.83 7.69
CA LEU A 8 7.95 6.69 6.77
C LEU A 8 6.52 6.18 6.81
N ALA A 9 5.90 6.09 8.01
CA ALA A 9 4.51 5.68 8.14
C ALA A 9 3.55 6.69 7.47
N ALA A 10 3.81 8.00 7.62
CA ALA A 10 3.00 9.04 6.99
C ALA A 10 3.14 9.01 5.45
N ILE A 11 4.36 8.89 4.92
CA ILE A 11 4.62 8.81 3.48
C ILE A 11 4.09 7.50 2.89
N GLY A 12 4.19 6.38 3.62
CA GLY A 12 3.61 5.10 3.22
C GLY A 12 2.09 5.14 3.18
N GLY A 13 1.46 5.80 4.16
CA GLY A 13 0.02 6.05 4.19
C GLY A 13 -0.45 6.94 3.04
N LEU A 14 0.21 8.08 2.80
CA LEU A 14 -0.08 8.95 1.66
C LEU A 14 0.17 8.26 0.33
N GLY A 15 1.29 7.54 0.18
CA GLY A 15 1.64 6.82 -1.04
C GLY A 15 0.63 5.71 -1.37
N SER A 16 0.18 4.99 -0.35
CA SER A 16 -0.91 4.00 -0.46
C SER A 16 -2.23 4.65 -0.90
N LEU A 17 -2.58 5.79 -0.30
CA LEU A 17 -3.81 6.51 -0.62
C LEU A 17 -3.77 7.09 -2.05
N VAL A 18 -2.63 7.66 -2.47
CA VAL A 18 -2.43 8.14 -3.84
C VAL A 18 -2.50 7.00 -4.84
N CYS A 19 -1.85 5.86 -4.59
CA CYS A 19 -1.95 4.68 -5.46
C CYS A 19 -3.38 4.18 -5.58
N PHE A 20 -4.12 4.16 -4.46
CA PHE A 20 -5.53 3.80 -4.44
C PHE A 20 -6.40 4.74 -5.30
N ILE A 21 -6.19 6.06 -5.17
CA ILE A 21 -6.91 7.06 -5.99
C ILE A 21 -6.57 6.90 -7.48
N LEU A 22 -5.31 6.68 -7.85
CA LEU A 22 -4.91 6.48 -9.25
C LEU A 22 -5.57 5.25 -9.87
N VAL A 23 -5.66 4.14 -9.13
CA VAL A 23 -6.37 2.93 -9.57
C VAL A 23 -7.87 3.20 -9.71
N LEU A 24 -8.48 3.94 -8.76
CA LEU A 24 -9.88 4.35 -8.84
C LEU A 24 -10.18 5.22 -10.06
N ILE A 25 -9.33 6.23 -10.35
CA ILE A 25 -9.48 7.10 -11.51
C ILE A 25 -9.44 6.26 -12.80
N GLN A 26 -8.52 5.30 -12.90
CA GLN A 26 -8.45 4.40 -14.07
C GLN A 26 -9.69 3.49 -14.20
N MET A 27 -10.27 3.03 -13.09
CA MET A 27 -11.55 2.30 -13.13
C MET A 27 -12.69 3.15 -13.66
N PHE A 28 -12.80 4.41 -13.21
CA PHE A 28 -13.83 5.34 -13.66
C PHE A 28 -13.64 5.74 -15.13
N GLN A 29 -12.40 5.98 -15.57
CA GLN A 29 -12.08 6.31 -16.97
C GLN A 29 -12.49 5.21 -17.96
N ARG A 30 -12.57 3.95 -17.52
CA ARG A 30 -12.96 2.81 -18.36
C ARG A 30 -14.38 2.31 -18.12
N GLY A 31 -15.21 3.09 -17.42
CA GLY A 31 -16.63 2.79 -17.22
C GLY A 31 -16.91 1.65 -16.24
N GLN A 32 -15.91 1.21 -15.46
CA GLN A 32 -16.07 0.21 -14.39
C GLN A 32 -16.51 0.89 -13.08
N THR A 33 -17.50 1.77 -13.17
CA THR A 33 -18.06 2.57 -12.07
C THR A 33 -18.53 1.68 -10.91
N THR A 34 -19.11 0.52 -11.23
CA THR A 34 -19.58 -0.47 -10.24
C THR A 34 -18.44 -0.98 -9.37
N LEU A 35 -17.28 -1.30 -9.95
CA LEU A 35 -16.10 -1.77 -9.19
C LEU A 35 -15.49 -0.65 -8.34
N GLY A 36 -15.49 0.60 -8.85
CA GLY A 36 -15.05 1.76 -8.08
C GLY A 36 -15.93 2.00 -6.85
N VAL A 37 -17.25 1.97 -7.01
CA VAL A 37 -18.22 2.13 -5.91
C VAL A 37 -18.10 0.96 -4.92
N VAL A 38 -17.99 -0.28 -5.40
CA VAL A 38 -17.79 -1.46 -4.55
C VAL A 38 -16.51 -1.33 -3.73
N CYS A 39 -15.40 -0.85 -4.31
CA CYS A 39 -14.16 -0.62 -3.56
C CYS A 39 -14.33 0.44 -2.46
N ILE A 40 -15.02 1.55 -2.73
CA ILE A 40 -15.29 2.59 -1.73
C ILE A 40 -16.19 2.06 -0.60
N VAL A 41 -17.25 1.33 -0.94
CA VAL A 41 -18.16 0.75 0.06
C VAL A 41 -17.44 -0.28 0.92
N LEU A 42 -16.60 -1.15 0.32
CA LEU A 42 -15.81 -2.12 1.10
C LEU A 42 -14.74 -1.46 1.97
N ILE A 43 -14.17 -0.33 1.56
CA ILE A 43 -13.20 0.39 2.39
C ILE A 43 -13.87 0.93 3.65
N PHE A 44 -15.10 1.43 3.53
CA PHE A 44 -15.85 1.98 4.66
C PHE A 44 -16.49 0.89 5.54
N CYS A 45 -16.90 -0.23 4.94
CA CYS A 45 -17.62 -1.29 5.65
C CYS A 45 -16.69 -2.32 6.31
N PHE A 46 -15.55 -2.62 5.68
CA PHE A 46 -14.65 -3.69 6.13
C PHE A 46 -13.19 -3.26 6.24
N GLY A 47 -12.81 -2.08 5.72
CA GLY A 47 -11.41 -1.66 5.63
C GLY A 47 -10.56 -2.44 4.61
N ILE A 48 -11.13 -3.47 3.96
CA ILE A 48 -10.44 -4.34 2.99
C ILE A 48 -10.54 -3.80 1.56
N GLY A 49 -11.30 -2.72 1.33
CA GLY A 49 -11.46 -2.11 0.00
C GLY A 49 -10.14 -1.80 -0.70
N GLY A 50 -9.11 -1.41 0.07
CA GLY A 50 -7.75 -1.21 -0.44
C GLY A 50 -7.12 -2.47 -1.02
N LEU A 51 -7.31 -3.63 -0.38
CA LEU A 51 -6.75 -4.91 -0.81
C LEU A 51 -7.44 -5.42 -2.07
N ILE A 52 -8.77 -5.28 -2.16
CA ILE A 52 -9.51 -5.70 -3.36
C ILE A 52 -9.11 -4.82 -4.55
N ALA A 53 -9.04 -3.50 -4.37
CA ALA A 53 -8.57 -2.60 -5.42
C ALA A 53 -7.12 -2.91 -5.83
N PHE A 54 -6.27 -3.31 -4.87
CA PHE A 54 -4.90 -3.75 -5.15
C PHE A 54 -4.86 -4.99 -6.03
N ILE A 55 -5.59 -6.06 -5.65
CA ILE A 55 -5.64 -7.30 -6.41
C ILE A 55 -6.26 -7.07 -7.79
N TYR A 56 -7.37 -6.33 -7.87
CA TYR A 56 -8.05 -6.05 -9.12
C TYR A 56 -7.22 -5.16 -10.05
N GLY A 57 -6.58 -4.14 -9.47
CA GLY A 57 -5.61 -3.30 -10.15
C GLY A 57 -4.47 -4.15 -10.73
N TRP A 58 -3.89 -5.06 -9.93
CA TRP A 58 -2.88 -6.01 -10.40
C TRP A 58 -3.41 -6.90 -11.54
N MET A 59 -4.58 -7.52 -11.42
CA MET A 59 -5.10 -8.35 -12.50
C MET A 59 -5.24 -7.59 -13.83
N LYS A 60 -5.61 -6.30 -13.78
CA LYS A 60 -5.77 -5.45 -14.97
C LYS A 60 -4.55 -4.56 -15.28
N HIS A 61 -3.45 -4.66 -14.55
CA HIS A 61 -2.34 -3.70 -14.64
C HIS A 61 -1.77 -3.60 -16.07
N ARG A 62 -1.71 -4.74 -16.76
CA ARG A 62 -1.16 -4.89 -18.11
C ARG A 62 -2.13 -4.35 -19.18
N GLU A 63 -3.42 -4.47 -18.93
CA GLU A 63 -4.49 -4.03 -19.80
C GLU A 63 -4.72 -2.51 -19.70
N TRP A 64 -4.45 -1.95 -18.51
CA TRP A 64 -4.67 -0.55 -18.20
C TRP A 64 -3.39 0.30 -18.27
N GLY A 65 -2.22 -0.32 -18.45
CA GLY A 65 -0.93 0.38 -18.54
C GLY A 65 -0.45 1.01 -17.23
N ILE A 66 -1.06 0.62 -16.10
CA ILE A 66 -0.79 1.20 -14.76
C ILE A 66 0.24 0.41 -13.96
N THR A 67 1.02 -0.43 -14.66
CA THR A 67 2.07 -1.27 -14.08
C THR A 67 3.01 -0.46 -13.17
N ASN A 68 3.39 0.76 -13.57
CA ASN A 68 4.24 1.64 -12.77
C ASN A 68 3.63 2.03 -11.42
N VAL A 69 2.32 2.33 -11.39
CA VAL A 69 1.61 2.68 -10.14
C VAL A 69 1.50 1.46 -9.23
N MET A 70 1.22 0.29 -9.81
CA MET A 70 1.15 -0.96 -9.02
C MET A 70 2.52 -1.32 -8.44
N TYR A 71 3.59 -1.20 -9.21
CA TYR A 71 4.97 -1.40 -8.70
C TYR A 71 5.33 -0.39 -7.63
N ALA A 72 4.98 0.89 -7.80
CA ALA A 72 5.20 1.91 -6.78
C ALA A 72 4.44 1.58 -5.49
N TRP A 73 3.19 1.15 -5.58
CA TRP A 73 2.38 0.78 -4.43
C TRP A 73 2.98 -0.42 -3.67
N THR A 74 3.33 -1.47 -4.41
CA THR A 74 3.95 -2.68 -3.84
C THR A 74 5.32 -2.36 -3.24
N GLY A 75 6.10 -1.49 -3.91
CA GLY A 75 7.38 -0.99 -3.44
C GLY A 75 7.26 -0.19 -2.14
N CYS A 76 6.28 0.70 -2.02
CA CYS A 76 6.01 1.44 -0.78
C CYS A 76 5.65 0.53 0.40
N ILE A 77 4.84 -0.51 0.16
CA ILE A 77 4.50 -1.50 1.19
C ILE A 77 5.76 -2.29 1.59
N ALA A 78 6.53 -2.77 0.61
CA ALA A 78 7.77 -3.49 0.87
C ALA A 78 8.79 -2.65 1.63
N LEU A 79 8.95 -1.37 1.28
CA LEU A 79 9.85 -0.44 1.98
C LEU A 79 9.40 -0.20 3.42
N SER A 80 8.08 -0.05 3.65
CA SER A 80 7.52 0.09 4.99
C SER A 80 7.76 -1.16 5.84
N ILE A 81 7.62 -2.36 5.26
CA ILE A 81 7.90 -3.62 5.94
C ILE A 81 9.39 -3.72 6.27
N LEU A 82 10.28 -3.42 5.32
CA LEU A 82 11.73 -3.44 5.56
C LEU A 82 12.15 -2.43 6.64
N GLY A 83 11.61 -1.20 6.58
CA GLY A 83 11.90 -0.17 7.56
C GLY A 83 11.43 -0.56 8.96
N ASN A 84 10.26 -1.19 9.07
CA ASN A 84 9.73 -1.69 10.34
C ASN A 84 10.55 -2.90 10.86
N ALA A 85 10.93 -3.83 9.98
CA ALA A 85 11.77 -4.96 10.33
C ALA A 85 13.17 -4.53 10.81
N LEU A 86 13.79 -3.55 10.14
CA LEU A 86 15.06 -2.95 10.56
C LEU A 86 14.93 -2.18 11.88
N TYR A 87 13.84 -1.43 12.06
CA TYR A 87 13.55 -0.76 13.33
C TYR A 87 13.43 -1.79 14.46
N PHE A 88 12.67 -2.87 14.25
CA PHE A 88 12.51 -3.96 15.21
C PHE A 88 13.85 -4.62 15.54
N ALA A 89 14.65 -4.94 14.52
CA ALA A 89 15.99 -5.49 14.67
C ALA A 89 16.94 -4.54 15.42
N SER A 90 16.83 -3.23 15.22
CA SER A 90 17.65 -2.22 15.93
C SER A 90 17.17 -1.91 17.35
N SER A 91 15.90 -2.21 17.67
CA SER A 91 15.32 -2.06 19.01
C SER A 91 15.50 -3.29 19.90
N GLN A 92 15.95 -4.42 19.34
CA GLN A 92 16.40 -5.55 20.14
C GLN A 92 17.66 -5.10 20.92
N PRO A 93 17.67 -5.16 22.27
CA PRO A 93 18.93 -5.04 22.99
C PRO A 93 19.90 -6.09 22.44
N PRO A 94 21.22 -5.85 22.43
CA PRO A 94 22.17 -6.81 21.90
C PRO A 94 21.87 -8.18 22.49
N ILE A 95 21.55 -9.14 21.62
CA ILE A 95 21.59 -10.57 21.97
C ILE A 95 22.97 -10.84 22.53
N VAL A 96 23.11 -10.88 23.86
CA VAL A 96 24.32 -11.33 24.53
C VAL A 96 24.41 -12.83 24.25
N PRO A 97 25.28 -13.30 23.34
CA PRO A 97 25.44 -14.71 23.11
C PRO A 97 26.34 -15.21 24.25
N GLY A 98 25.73 -15.82 25.26
CA GLY A 98 26.44 -16.58 26.28
C GLY A 98 27.12 -15.76 27.39
N ARG A 99 26.37 -15.48 28.45
CA ARG A 99 26.83 -15.72 29.83
C ARG A 99 25.61 -15.84 30.74
#